data_AF-A0A8B8SPZ6-F1
#
_entry.id   AF-A0A8B8SPZ6-F1
#
_cell.length_a   1.000
_cell.length_b   1.000
_cell.length_c   1.000
_cell.angle_alpha   90.00
_cell.angle_beta   90.00
_cell.angle_gamma   90.00
#
_symmetry.space_group_name_H-M   'P 1'
#
loop_
_entity.id
_entity.type
_entity.pdbx_description
1 polymer ?
#
loop_
_entity_poly.entity_id
_entity_poly.type
_entity_poly.pdbx_seq_one_letter_code
_entity_poly.pdbx_strand_id
1 'polypeptide(L)'
;MRRIDPTCKKLVEQLGTSELSDKDRKELEGQLKAREDLLLPIYHEVAVQFADLHDRPGTLLEKGLIADILDWKTTRTFLYWRLRRLLLESQVKQEILQACSGLSHVHVQSMLRRWFVETEGAVKAYLWDNNQMVVQWLEQHWQVEDGLHSTIHENIKYLKRDSALKTIRG
;
A
#
# COMPACT_ATOMS: atom_id res chain seq x y z
N MET A 1 30.86 -9.30 -13.04
CA MET A 1 32.14 -8.75 -13.52
C MET A 1 32.35 -8.97 -15.01
N ARG A 2 32.43 -10.22 -15.50
CA ARG A 2 32.68 -10.55 -16.93
C ARG A 2 31.76 -9.89 -17.98
N ARG A 3 30.55 -9.49 -17.59
CA ARG A 3 29.60 -8.75 -18.44
C ARG A 3 29.90 -7.24 -18.55
N ILE A 4 30.37 -6.61 -17.47
CA ILE A 4 30.38 -5.13 -17.31
C ILE A 4 31.80 -4.57 -17.12
N ASP A 5 32.70 -5.30 -16.46
CA ASP A 5 34.10 -4.88 -16.30
C ASP A 5 34.88 -5.12 -17.60
N PRO A 6 35.44 -4.06 -18.23
CA PRO A 6 36.14 -4.19 -19.50
C PRO A 6 37.39 -5.07 -19.42
N THR A 7 38.09 -5.08 -18.29
CA THR A 7 39.32 -5.85 -18.10
C THR A 7 39.02 -7.35 -17.97
N CYS A 8 38.07 -7.73 -17.12
CA CYS A 8 37.59 -9.11 -17.04
C CYS A 8 37.06 -9.60 -18.40
N LYS A 9 36.32 -8.75 -19.14
CA LYS A 9 35.79 -9.11 -20.45
C LYS A 9 36.92 -9.42 -21.45
N LYS A 10 37.92 -8.54 -21.56
CA LYS A 10 39.10 -8.75 -22.42
C LYS A 10 39.89 -10.01 -22.05
N LEU A 11 40.12 -10.25 -20.76
CA LEU A 11 40.85 -11.43 -20.29
C LEU A 11 40.09 -12.73 -20.62
N VAL A 12 38.76 -12.73 -20.46
CA VAL A 12 37.91 -13.88 -20.84
C VAL A 12 37.89 -14.09 -22.36
N GLU A 13 37.84 -13.02 -23.15
CA GLU A 13 37.93 -13.10 -24.62
C GLU A 13 39.28 -13.69 -25.06
N GLN A 14 40.39 -13.23 -24.48
CA GLN A 14 41.73 -13.77 -24.76
C GLN A 14 41.83 -15.26 -24.43
N LEU A 15 41.32 -15.68 -23.26
CA LEU A 15 41.25 -17.09 -22.85
C LEU A 15 40.40 -17.98 -23.78
N GLY A 16 39.46 -17.39 -24.53
CA GLY A 16 38.63 -18.10 -25.51
C GLY A 16 39.31 -18.39 -26.84
N THR A 17 40.54 -17.93 -27.06
CA THR A 17 41.27 -18.09 -28.33
C THR A 17 41.97 -19.45 -28.40
N SER A 18 41.84 -20.16 -29.54
CA SER A 18 42.22 -21.58 -29.68
C SER A 18 43.73 -21.90 -29.76
N GLU A 19 44.61 -20.89 -29.73
CA GLU A 19 46.07 -21.07 -29.92
C GLU A 19 46.91 -20.53 -28.76
N LEU A 20 46.54 -20.84 -27.51
CA LEU A 20 47.31 -20.45 -26.34
C LEU A 20 48.19 -21.60 -25.83
N SER A 21 49.44 -21.29 -25.48
CA SER A 21 50.27 -22.23 -24.72
C SER A 21 49.72 -22.42 -23.31
N ASP A 22 50.01 -23.57 -22.67
CA ASP A 22 49.58 -23.83 -21.29
C ASP A 22 50.08 -22.78 -20.30
N LYS A 23 51.26 -22.21 -20.57
CA LYS A 23 51.86 -21.15 -19.75
C LYS A 23 51.05 -19.85 -19.85
N ASP A 24 50.72 -19.43 -21.06
CA ASP A 24 49.99 -18.17 -21.30
C ASP A 24 48.55 -18.27 -20.80
N ARG A 25 47.93 -19.45 -20.94
CA ARG A 25 46.62 -19.72 -20.35
C ARG A 25 46.64 -19.55 -18.84
N LYS A 26 47.61 -20.16 -18.15
CA LYS A 26 47.73 -20.08 -16.68
C LYS A 26 48.00 -18.65 -16.21
N GLU A 27 48.76 -17.88 -16.98
CA GLU A 27 49.01 -16.46 -16.68
C GLU A 27 47.72 -15.63 -16.80
N LEU A 28 46.97 -15.77 -17.89
CA LEU A 28 45.71 -15.06 -18.11
C LEU A 28 44.65 -15.44 -17.06
N GLU A 29 44.57 -16.71 -16.66
CA GLU A 29 43.71 -17.16 -15.55
C GLU A 29 44.12 -16.51 -14.21
N GLY A 30 45.41 -16.39 -13.93
CA GLY A 30 45.93 -15.70 -12.76
C GLY A 30 45.59 -14.21 -12.74
N GLN A 31 45.74 -13.53 -13.88
CA GLN A 31 45.38 -12.12 -14.03
C GLN A 31 43.86 -11.91 -13.88
N LEU A 32 43.04 -12.80 -14.45
CA LEU A 32 41.59 -12.74 -14.31
C LEU A 32 41.18 -12.92 -12.85
N LYS A 33 41.75 -13.91 -12.16
CA LYS A 33 41.48 -14.16 -10.74
C LYS A 33 41.88 -12.95 -9.88
N ALA A 34 43.07 -12.38 -10.08
CA ALA A 34 43.51 -11.20 -9.35
C ALA A 34 42.58 -9.99 -9.58
N ARG A 35 42.06 -9.81 -10.80
CA ARG A 35 41.07 -8.78 -11.11
C ARG A 35 39.71 -9.05 -10.46
N GLU A 36 39.24 -10.30 -10.48
CA GLU A 36 37.99 -10.70 -9.83
C GLU A 36 38.08 -10.50 -8.30
N ASP A 37 39.17 -10.92 -7.67
CA ASP A 37 39.40 -10.76 -6.22
C ASP A 37 39.46 -9.27 -5.82
N LEU A 38 40.11 -8.43 -6.64
CA LEU A 38 40.15 -6.96 -6.43
C LEU A 38 38.75 -6.32 -6.53
N LEU A 39 37.92 -6.79 -7.46
CA LEU A 39 36.59 -6.22 -7.72
C LEU A 39 35.51 -6.78 -6.80
N LEU A 40 35.75 -7.90 -6.13
CA LEU A 40 34.76 -8.59 -5.32
C LEU A 40 34.08 -7.70 -4.27
N PRO A 41 34.81 -6.88 -3.48
CA PRO A 41 34.19 -6.04 -2.47
C PRO A 41 33.20 -5.02 -3.06
N ILE A 42 33.57 -4.34 -4.15
CA ILE A 42 32.71 -3.32 -4.76
C ILE A 42 31.52 -3.95 -5.51
N TYR A 43 31.71 -5.09 -6.17
CA TYR A 43 30.59 -5.79 -6.82
C TYR A 43 29.64 -6.43 -5.82
N HIS A 44 30.12 -6.81 -4.63
CA HIS A 44 29.24 -7.20 -3.53
C HIS A 44 28.34 -6.05 -3.10
N GLU A 45 28.90 -4.84 -2.91
CA GLU A 45 28.12 -3.65 -2.57
C GLU A 45 27.07 -3.32 -3.65
N VAL A 46 27.44 -3.44 -4.93
CA VAL A 46 26.48 -3.30 -6.05
C VAL A 46 25.36 -4.33 -5.96
N ALA A 47 25.66 -5.58 -5.59
CA ALA A 47 24.66 -6.62 -5.42
C ALA A 47 23.74 -6.36 -4.22
N VAL A 48 24.28 -5.82 -3.11
CA VAL A 48 23.49 -5.37 -1.96
C VAL A 48 22.55 -4.23 -2.35
N GLN A 49 23.04 -3.21 -3.06
CA GLN A 49 22.21 -2.11 -3.53
C GLN A 49 21.15 -2.57 -4.55
N PHE A 50 21.46 -3.59 -5.35
CA PHE A 50 20.48 -4.22 -6.23
C PHE A 50 19.37 -4.92 -5.43
N ALA A 51 19.70 -5.63 -4.36
CA ALA A 51 18.70 -6.20 -3.46
C ALA A 51 17.85 -5.10 -2.79
N ASP A 52 18.48 -4.05 -2.26
CA ASP A 52 17.79 -2.90 -1.63
C ASP A 52 16.77 -2.22 -2.56
N LEU A 53 17.05 -2.16 -3.87
CA LEU A 53 16.10 -1.62 -4.86
C LEU A 53 14.77 -2.37 -4.88
N HIS A 54 14.75 -3.66 -4.53
CA HIS A 54 13.53 -4.47 -4.45
C HIS A 54 12.74 -4.24 -3.15
N ASP A 55 13.39 -3.74 -2.10
CA ASP A 55 12.80 -3.53 -0.77
C ASP A 55 12.28 -2.10 -0.56
N ARG A 56 12.30 -1.28 -1.62
CA ARG A 56 11.84 0.11 -1.56
C ARG A 56 10.34 0.20 -1.33
N PRO A 57 9.88 1.23 -0.59
CA PRO A 57 8.44 1.41 -0.30
C PRO A 57 7.60 1.58 -1.56
N GLY A 58 8.17 2.09 -2.66
CA GLY A 58 7.51 2.14 -3.97
C GLY A 58 7.06 0.77 -4.46
N THR A 59 7.94 -0.23 -4.35
CA THR A 59 7.61 -1.62 -4.73
C THR A 59 6.56 -2.23 -3.82
N LEU A 60 6.56 -1.90 -2.52
CA LEU A 60 5.53 -2.35 -1.57
C LEU A 60 4.15 -1.75 -1.92
N LEU A 61 4.11 -0.47 -2.30
CA LEU A 61 2.88 0.22 -2.70
C LEU A 61 2.33 -0.32 -4.03
N GLU A 62 3.18 -0.48 -5.04
CA GLU A 62 2.79 -1.03 -6.35
C GLU A 62 2.23 -2.45 -6.26
N LYS A 63 2.77 -3.26 -5.34
CA LYS A 63 2.26 -4.60 -5.04
C LYS A 63 1.00 -4.61 -4.15
N GLY A 64 0.53 -3.44 -3.71
CA GLY A 64 -0.64 -3.30 -2.85
C GLY A 64 -0.47 -3.83 -1.43
N LEU A 65 0.78 -3.97 -0.96
CA LEU A 65 1.08 -4.47 0.40
C LEU A 65 0.89 -3.40 1.48
N ILE A 66 1.05 -2.13 1.09
CA ILE A 66 0.81 -0.96 1.93
C ILE A 66 -0.21 -0.04 1.27
N ALA A 67 -0.89 0.79 2.06
CA ALA A 67 -1.91 1.70 1.54
C ALA A 67 -1.32 2.99 0.94
N ASP A 68 -0.21 3.49 1.49
CA ASP A 68 0.45 4.72 1.05
C ASP A 68 1.89 4.80 1.59
N ILE A 69 2.70 5.69 1.02
CA ILE A 69 4.06 6.03 1.47
C ILE A 69 4.04 7.42 2.10
N LEU A 70 4.44 7.52 3.37
CA LEU A 70 4.32 8.75 4.14
C LEU A 70 5.67 9.46 4.31
N ASP A 71 5.65 10.80 4.24
CA ASP A 71 6.76 11.63 4.70
C ASP A 71 6.69 11.79 6.23
N TRP A 72 7.83 11.54 6.90
CA TRP A 72 7.93 11.59 8.36
C TRP A 72 7.45 12.93 8.92
N LYS A 73 7.75 14.04 8.25
CA LYS A 73 7.41 15.39 8.71
C LYS A 73 5.90 15.62 8.83
N THR A 74 5.09 14.98 7.99
CA THR A 74 3.62 15.14 7.96
C THR A 74 2.88 13.94 8.56
N THR A 75 3.61 12.87 8.92
CA THR A 75 3.05 11.59 9.39
C THR A 75 2.15 11.74 10.61
N ARG A 76 2.51 12.60 11.58
CA ARG A 76 1.68 12.82 12.78
C ARG A 76 0.27 13.31 12.43
N THR A 77 0.17 14.33 11.58
CA THR A 77 -1.12 14.90 11.16
C THR A 77 -1.92 13.91 10.33
N PHE A 78 -1.25 13.19 9.42
CA PHE A 78 -1.88 12.15 8.62
C PHE A 78 -2.47 11.03 9.49
N LEU A 79 -1.66 10.45 10.39
CA LEU A 79 -2.09 9.34 11.25
C LEU A 79 -3.16 9.77 12.27
N TYR A 80 -3.12 11.01 12.76
CA TYR A 80 -4.18 11.56 13.60
C TYR A 80 -5.55 11.49 12.92
N TRP A 81 -5.66 12.08 11.72
CA TRP A 81 -6.94 12.09 10.99
C TRP A 81 -7.33 10.70 10.51
N ARG A 82 -6.36 9.88 10.08
CA ARG A 82 -6.63 8.50 9.64
C ARG A 82 -7.16 7.64 10.78
N LEU A 83 -6.55 7.69 11.95
CA LEU A 83 -7.00 6.91 13.11
C LEU A 83 -8.38 7.38 13.57
N ARG A 84 -8.60 8.69 13.68
CA ARG A 84 -9.91 9.24 14.06
C ARG A 84 -11.02 8.81 13.11
N ARG A 85 -10.74 8.83 11.79
CA ARG A 85 -11.65 8.29 10.77
C ARG A 85 -11.97 6.81 11.01
N LEU A 86 -10.95 5.99 11.20
CA LEU A 86 -11.12 4.54 11.37
C LEU A 86 -11.95 4.21 12.61
N LEU A 87 -11.75 4.94 13.71
CA LEU A 87 -12.53 4.77 14.94
C LEU A 87 -14.01 5.14 14.74
N LEU A 88 -14.29 6.29 14.13
CA LEU A 88 -15.66 6.71 13.85
C LEU A 88 -16.35 5.79 12.83
N GLU A 89 -15.68 5.42 11.75
CA GLU A 89 -16.20 4.44 10.80
C GLU A 89 -16.47 3.09 11.48
N SER A 90 -15.60 2.65 12.40
CA SER A 90 -15.79 1.39 13.13
C SER A 90 -17.06 1.43 14.00
N GLN A 91 -17.33 2.54 14.69
CA GLN A 91 -18.55 2.71 15.48
C GLN A 91 -19.80 2.61 14.60
N VAL A 92 -19.84 3.38 13.50
CA VAL A 92 -20.97 3.36 12.56
C VAL A 92 -21.14 1.97 11.94
N LYS A 93 -20.05 1.29 11.55
CA LYS A 93 -20.09 -0.06 10.99
C LYS A 93 -20.67 -1.07 11.97
N GLN A 94 -20.29 -1.00 13.25
CA GLN A 94 -20.84 -1.87 14.28
C GLN A 94 -22.34 -1.68 14.43
N GLU A 95 -22.82 -0.44 14.43
CA GLU A 95 -24.24 -0.12 14.55
C GLU A 95 -25.06 -0.57 13.33
N ILE A 96 -24.51 -0.44 12.12
CA ILE A 96 -25.13 -1.00 10.90
C ILE A 96 -25.25 -2.53 11.00
N LEU A 97 -24.19 -3.22 11.47
CA LEU A 97 -24.20 -4.68 11.60
C LEU A 97 -25.13 -5.17 12.70
N GLN A 98 -25.29 -4.40 13.79
CA GLN A 98 -26.30 -4.68 14.80
C GLN A 98 -27.73 -4.50 14.27
N ALA A 99 -27.96 -3.49 13.42
CA ALA A 99 -29.25 -3.27 12.77
C ALA A 99 -29.58 -4.33 11.70
N CYS A 100 -28.56 -4.84 10.99
CA CYS A 100 -28.71 -5.84 9.94
C CYS A 100 -27.48 -6.75 9.87
N SER A 101 -27.54 -7.89 10.58
CA SER A 101 -26.44 -8.85 10.70
C SER A 101 -26.13 -9.64 9.41
N GLY A 102 -27.02 -9.59 8.42
CA GLY A 102 -26.83 -10.26 7.12
C GLY A 102 -25.91 -9.51 6.14
N LEU A 103 -25.38 -8.33 6.51
CA LEU A 103 -24.51 -7.55 5.65
C LEU A 103 -23.03 -7.93 5.83
N SER A 104 -22.30 -8.04 4.71
CA SER A 104 -20.84 -8.20 4.74
C SER A 104 -20.15 -6.86 5.00
N HIS A 105 -18.93 -6.88 5.53
CA HIS A 105 -18.13 -5.67 5.75
C HIS A 105 -17.92 -4.83 4.48
N VAL A 106 -17.78 -5.48 3.32
CA VAL A 106 -17.62 -4.79 2.03
C VAL A 106 -18.90 -4.03 1.65
N HIS A 107 -20.07 -4.62 1.89
CA HIS A 107 -21.35 -3.94 1.67
C HIS A 107 -21.50 -2.74 2.61
N VAL A 108 -21.19 -2.89 3.90
CA VAL A 108 -21.26 -1.77 4.87
C VAL A 108 -20.32 -0.63 4.49
N GLN A 109 -19.07 -0.94 4.09
CA GLN A 109 -18.11 0.06 3.60
C GLN A 109 -18.66 0.82 2.38
N SER A 110 -19.28 0.10 1.45
CA SER A 110 -19.85 0.67 0.23
C SER A 110 -21.07 1.55 0.52
N MET A 111 -21.90 1.14 1.50
CA MET A 111 -23.04 1.93 1.97
C MET A 111 -22.59 3.24 2.63
N LEU A 112 -21.58 3.20 3.49
CA LEU A 112 -21.01 4.40 4.11
C LEU A 112 -20.50 5.40 3.06
N ARG A 113 -19.75 4.92 2.07
CA ARG A 113 -19.28 5.77 0.95
C ARG A 113 -20.46 6.33 0.15
N ARG A 114 -21.49 5.53 -0.10
CA ARG A 114 -22.69 5.96 -0.81
C ARG A 114 -23.43 7.06 -0.04
N TRP A 115 -23.63 6.89 1.26
CA TRP A 115 -24.29 7.90 2.10
C TRP A 115 -23.52 9.22 2.11
N PHE A 116 -22.18 9.17 2.20
CA PHE A 116 -21.35 10.37 2.07
C PHE A 116 -21.60 11.09 0.73
N VAL A 117 -21.61 10.35 -0.38
CA VAL A 117 -21.84 10.94 -1.71
C VAL A 117 -23.27 11.46 -1.88
N GLU A 118 -24.26 10.79 -1.31
CA GLU A 118 -25.67 11.22 -1.35
C GLU A 118 -25.87 12.52 -0.55
N THR A 119 -25.16 12.71 0.57
CA THR A 119 -25.29 13.92 1.40
C THR A 119 -24.42 15.07 0.93
N GLU A 120 -23.18 14.81 0.51
CA GLU A 120 -22.22 15.86 0.08
C GLU A 120 -22.35 16.21 -1.41
N GLY A 121 -22.96 15.33 -2.19
CA GLY A 121 -23.10 15.42 -3.64
C GLY A 121 -21.96 14.76 -4.41
N ALA A 122 -22.27 14.22 -5.59
CA ALA A 122 -21.33 13.51 -6.46
C ALA A 122 -20.09 14.32 -6.85
N VAL A 123 -20.22 15.65 -6.96
CA VAL A 123 -19.10 16.56 -7.27
C VAL A 123 -18.02 16.50 -6.18
N LYS A 124 -18.40 16.23 -4.93
CA LYS A 124 -17.50 16.13 -3.78
C LYS A 124 -17.06 14.70 -3.46
N ALA A 125 -17.38 13.71 -4.29
CA ALA A 125 -17.08 12.30 -4.01
C ALA A 125 -15.58 12.03 -3.79
N TYR A 126 -14.69 12.80 -4.43
CA TYR A 126 -13.24 12.71 -4.24
C TYR A 126 -12.79 13.04 -2.81
N LEU A 127 -13.58 13.82 -2.05
CA LEU A 127 -13.27 14.15 -0.65
C LEU A 127 -13.45 12.95 0.28
N TRP A 128 -14.05 11.85 -0.18
CA TRP A 128 -14.09 10.60 0.56
C TRP A 128 -12.68 10.05 0.86
N ASP A 129 -11.69 10.35 0.03
CA ASP A 129 -10.32 9.91 0.25
C ASP A 129 -9.56 10.87 1.19
N ASN A 130 -10.12 12.04 1.50
CA ASN A 130 -9.58 12.98 2.48
C ASN A 130 -10.05 12.61 3.91
N ASN A 131 -9.12 12.15 4.75
CA ASN A 131 -9.43 11.71 6.11
C ASN A 131 -10.11 12.80 6.97
N GLN A 132 -9.66 14.05 6.88
CA GLN A 132 -10.22 15.13 7.68
C GLN A 132 -11.65 15.45 7.27
N MET A 133 -11.93 15.48 5.96
CA MET A 133 -13.28 15.75 5.45
C MET A 133 -14.27 14.66 5.86
N VAL A 134 -13.88 13.39 5.77
CA VAL A 134 -14.74 12.28 6.21
C VAL A 134 -14.96 12.30 7.71
N VAL A 135 -13.95 12.65 8.51
CA VAL A 135 -14.08 12.79 9.96
C VAL A 135 -15.06 13.91 10.33
N GLN A 136 -14.95 15.07 9.70
CA GLN A 136 -15.88 16.19 9.91
C GLN A 136 -17.33 15.80 9.54
N TRP A 137 -17.52 15.12 8.41
CA TRP A 137 -18.82 14.61 8.01
C TRP A 137 -19.37 13.57 9.01
N LEU A 138 -18.53 12.63 9.46
CA LEU A 138 -18.92 11.65 10.48
C LEU A 138 -19.31 12.36 11.78
N GLU A 139 -18.58 13.34 12.27
CA GLU A 139 -18.99 14.10 13.47
C GLU A 139 -20.35 14.77 13.31
N GLN A 140 -20.59 15.42 12.17
CA GLN A 140 -21.85 16.10 11.89
C GLN A 140 -23.04 15.14 11.83
N HIS A 141 -22.85 13.97 11.22
CA HIS A 141 -23.94 13.04 10.95
C HIS A 141 -24.01 11.86 11.93
N TRP A 142 -22.99 11.61 12.76
CA TRP A 142 -22.95 10.50 13.73
C TRP A 142 -22.89 10.96 15.19
N GLN A 143 -22.22 12.08 15.52
CA GLN A 143 -22.03 12.47 16.93
C GLN A 143 -23.04 13.52 17.45
N VAL A 144 -23.77 14.20 16.58
CA VAL A 144 -24.75 15.21 17.01
C VAL A 144 -26.04 14.51 17.44
N GLU A 145 -26.30 14.48 18.75
CA GLU A 145 -27.48 13.83 19.36
C GLU A 145 -28.76 14.67 19.29
N ASP A 146 -28.68 16.00 19.09
CA ASP A 146 -29.85 16.89 19.20
C ASP A 146 -29.97 17.90 18.04
N GLY A 147 -31.05 17.77 17.25
CA GLY A 147 -31.69 18.89 16.57
C GLY A 147 -31.56 18.99 15.04
N LEU A 148 -30.58 18.33 14.41
CA LEU A 148 -30.43 18.32 12.95
C LEU A 148 -30.47 16.87 12.43
N HIS A 149 -31.32 16.64 11.42
CA HIS A 149 -31.61 15.37 10.75
C HIS A 149 -30.32 14.55 10.50
N SER A 150 -30.01 13.60 11.39
CA SER A 150 -28.83 12.75 11.26
C SER A 150 -29.10 11.68 10.22
N THR A 151 -28.59 11.91 9.02
CA THR A 151 -28.75 11.02 7.87
C THR A 151 -28.23 9.60 8.14
N ILE A 152 -27.13 9.45 8.88
CA ILE A 152 -26.58 8.13 9.25
C ILE A 152 -27.54 7.40 10.20
N HIS A 153 -27.99 8.03 11.28
CA HIS A 153 -28.90 7.41 12.24
C HIS A 153 -30.24 7.01 11.60
N GLU A 154 -30.77 7.86 10.72
CA GLU A 154 -32.01 7.55 10.00
C GLU A 154 -31.86 6.40 9.03
N ASN A 155 -30.76 6.35 8.29
CA ASN A 155 -30.47 5.24 7.40
C ASN A 155 -30.37 3.93 8.18
N ILE A 156 -29.71 3.94 9.35
CA ILE A 156 -29.65 2.78 10.25
C ILE A 156 -31.05 2.39 10.74
N LYS A 157 -31.89 3.36 11.10
CA LYS A 157 -33.29 3.12 11.51
C LYS A 157 -34.10 2.43 10.41
N TYR A 158 -33.97 2.88 9.16
CA TYR A 158 -34.63 2.22 8.02
C TYR A 158 -34.11 0.81 7.79
N LEU A 159 -32.79 0.59 7.87
CA LEU A 159 -32.20 -0.75 7.75
C LEU A 159 -32.73 -1.70 8.83
N LYS A 160 -32.81 -1.24 10.08
CA LYS A 160 -33.33 -2.04 11.20
C LYS A 160 -34.79 -2.43 10.97
N ARG A 161 -35.62 -1.49 10.50
CA ARG A 161 -37.03 -1.75 10.16
C ARG A 161 -37.16 -2.80 9.06
N ASP A 162 -36.40 -2.65 7.98
CA ASP A 162 -36.47 -3.55 6.83
C ASP A 162 -35.92 -4.95 7.18
N SER A 163 -34.89 -5.02 8.02
CA SER A 163 -34.37 -6.28 8.57
C SER A 163 -35.42 -7.02 9.41
N ALA A 164 -36.11 -6.31 10.30
CA ALA A 164 -37.20 -6.88 11.11
C ALA A 164 -38.35 -7.39 10.23
N LEU A 165 -38.75 -6.62 9.21
CA LEU A 165 -39.80 -7.05 8.26
C LEU A 165 -39.41 -8.31 7.48
N LYS A 166 -38.14 -8.44 7.06
CA LYS A 166 -37.64 -9.66 6.41
C LYS A 166 -37.68 -10.86 7.35
N THR A 167 -37.35 -10.65 8.63
CA THR A 167 -37.38 -11.71 9.65
C THR A 167 -38.79 -12.22 9.93
N ILE A 168 -39.82 -11.36 9.84
CA ILE A 168 -41.23 -11.75 10.03
C ILE A 168 -41.80 -12.49 8.81
N ARG A 169 -41.29 -12.19 7.59
CA ARG A 169 -41.78 -12.75 6.33
C ARG A 169 -41.14 -14.07 5.93
N GLY A 170 -39.96 -14.38 6.48
CA GLY A 170 -39.24 -15.65 6.28
C GLY A 170 -39.61 -16.65 7.35
#